data_AF-A0A9Q3JGM1-F1
#
_entry.id   AF-A0A9Q3JGM1-F1
#
_cell.length_a   1.000
_cell.length_b   1.000
_cell.length_c   1.000
_cell.angle_alpha   90.00
_cell.angle_beta   90.00
_cell.angle_gamma   90.00
#
_symmetry.space_group_name_H-M   'P 1'
#
loop_
_entity.id
_entity.type
_entity.pdbx_description
1 polymer ?
#
loop_
_entity_poly.entity_id
_entity_poly.type
_entity_poly.pdbx_seq_one_letter_code
_entity_poly.pdbx_strand_id
1 'polypeptide(L)'
;MNKLVEVSVAEDHKELTLMEDGAPIHTAMFSQQWCNEHQIHKLNCPPSSPDLNTSKNLLFKMKNIVTRLFNPKAMDKLAAAIDALWEDLPFYHLEALLQSFPRRMPVVVDYNGAPSCWYEACEP
;
A
#
# COMPACT_ATOMS: atom_id res chain seq x y z
N MET A 1 2.78 -26.81 23.26
CA MET A 1 2.95 -27.27 21.87
C MET A 1 2.40 -26.20 20.97
N ASN A 2 3.19 -25.17 20.68
CA ASN A 2 2.76 -24.10 19.78
C ASN A 2 3.31 -24.44 18.41
N LYS A 3 2.41 -24.85 17.51
CA LYS A 3 2.71 -25.05 16.10
C LYS A 3 3.28 -23.75 15.57
N LEU A 4 4.57 -23.78 15.22
CA LEU A 4 5.13 -22.87 14.25
C LEU A 4 4.29 -23.06 12.98
N VAL A 5 3.51 -22.05 12.63
CA VAL A 5 2.96 -21.97 11.28
C VAL A 5 4.15 -21.55 10.43
N GLU A 6 4.88 -22.54 9.93
CA GLU A 6 5.78 -22.31 8.80
C GLU A 6 4.88 -21.86 7.65
N VAL A 7 4.89 -20.55 7.40
CA VAL A 7 4.43 -20.00 6.13
C VAL A 7 5.46 -20.48 5.12
N SER A 8 5.20 -21.64 4.53
CA SER A 8 5.94 -22.13 3.38
C SER A 8 5.66 -21.15 2.24
N VAL A 9 6.54 -20.16 2.08
CA VAL A 9 6.64 -19.38 0.86
C VAL A 9 7.04 -20.39 -0.20
N ALA A 10 6.10 -20.79 -1.04
CA ALA A 10 6.38 -21.62 -2.20
C ALA A 10 7.54 -20.96 -2.97
N GLU A 11 8.63 -21.70 -3.15
CA GLU A 11 9.80 -21.32 -3.93
C GLU A 11 9.40 -21.25 -5.42
N ASP A 12 8.71 -20.18 -5.76
CA ASP A 12 8.73 -19.59 -7.09
C ASP A 12 9.55 -18.32 -6.88
N HIS A 13 10.69 -18.17 -7.56
CA HIS A 13 11.54 -16.98 -7.43
C HIS A 13 10.79 -15.75 -7.97
N LYS A 14 9.77 -15.28 -7.23
CA LYS A 14 9.04 -14.06 -7.53
C LYS A 14 9.95 -12.91 -7.16
N GLU A 15 10.51 -12.29 -8.17
CA GLU A 15 11.20 -11.02 -8.07
C GLU A 15 10.27 -10.01 -7.38
N LEU A 16 10.58 -9.70 -6.12
CA LEU A 16 9.80 -8.74 -5.34
C LEU A 16 10.17 -7.34 -5.81
N THR A 17 9.15 -6.58 -6.24
CA THR A 17 9.32 -5.19 -6.61
C THR A 17 8.75 -4.29 -5.51
N LEU A 18 9.58 -3.38 -5.00
CA LEU A 18 9.18 -2.36 -4.05
C LEU A 18 8.37 -1.26 -4.76
N MET A 19 7.20 -0.96 -4.22
CA MET A 19 6.37 0.15 -4.66
C MET A 19 6.35 1.24 -3.57
N GLU A 20 6.85 2.43 -3.89
CA GLU A 20 6.84 3.60 -3.02
C GLU A 20 6.57 4.88 -3.83
N ASP A 21 6.20 5.97 -3.16
CA ASP A 21 5.99 7.24 -3.87
C ASP A 21 7.30 8.02 -4.08
N GLY A 22 7.25 9.02 -4.96
CA GLY A 22 8.41 9.84 -5.29
C GLY A 22 8.77 10.89 -4.24
N ALA A 23 8.51 10.68 -2.95
CA ALA A 23 8.90 11.65 -1.93
C ALA A 23 10.43 11.83 -1.88
N PRO A 24 10.95 13.03 -1.56
CA PRO A 24 12.39 13.30 -1.61
C PRO A 24 13.26 12.33 -0.80
N ILE A 25 12.72 11.78 0.30
CA ILE A 25 13.42 10.80 1.13
C ILE A 25 13.58 9.44 0.43
N HIS A 26 12.65 9.04 -0.44
CA HIS A 26 12.69 7.79 -1.21
C HIS A 26 13.63 7.91 -2.42
N THR A 27 13.77 9.12 -2.97
CA THR A 27 14.64 9.43 -4.10
C THR A 27 16.01 9.97 -3.67
N ALA A 28 16.28 10.08 -2.37
CA ALA A 28 17.58 10.53 -1.87
C ALA A 28 18.69 9.53 -2.25
N MET A 29 19.91 10.04 -2.45
CA MET A 29 21.09 9.23 -2.81
C MET A 29 21.28 8.03 -1.87
N PHE A 30 21.19 8.27 -0.56
CA PHE A 30 21.37 7.23 0.45
C PHE A 30 20.31 6.12 0.34
N SER A 31 19.04 6.49 0.18
CA SER A 31 17.94 5.54 0.05
C SER A 31 18.04 4.70 -1.23
N GLN A 32 18.45 5.33 -2.34
CA GLN A 32 18.70 4.61 -3.59
C GLN A 32 19.89 3.65 -3.47
N GLN A 33 20.99 4.11 -2.87
CA GLN A 33 22.19 3.30 -2.65
C GLN A 33 21.86 2.07 -1.79
N TRP A 34 21.12 2.24 -0.70
CA TRP A 34 20.72 1.13 0.16
C TRP A 34 19.90 0.08 -0.62
N CYS A 35 18.93 0.52 -1.45
CA CYS A 35 18.14 -0.40 -2.27
C CYS A 35 19.02 -1.15 -3.29
N ASN A 36 19.98 -0.47 -3.91
CA ASN A 36 20.91 -1.09 -4.85
C ASN A 36 21.82 -2.13 -4.17
N GLU A 37 22.35 -1.80 -2.99
CA GLU A 37 23.18 -2.71 -2.18
C GLU A 37 22.43 -3.97 -1.76
N HIS A 38 21.10 -3.89 -1.60
CA HIS A 38 20.24 -4.99 -1.16
C HIS A 38 19.46 -5.64 -2.32
N GLN A 39 19.77 -5.29 -3.58
CA GLN A 39 19.10 -5.84 -4.77
C GLN A 39 17.56 -5.65 -4.75
N ILE A 40 17.10 -4.53 -4.19
CA ILE A 40 15.69 -4.19 -4.14
C ILE A 40 15.31 -3.45 -5.42
N HIS A 41 14.52 -4.10 -6.26
CA HIS A 41 13.98 -3.50 -7.47
C HIS A 41 12.81 -2.59 -7.14
N LYS A 42 12.86 -1.32 -7.58
CA LYS A 42 11.75 -0.36 -7.39
C LYS A 42 10.87 -0.30 -8.63
N LEU A 43 9.55 -0.29 -8.42
CA LEU A 43 8.58 0.02 -9.45
C LEU A 43 8.67 1.51 -9.78
N ASN A 44 8.78 1.85 -11.07
CA ASN A 44 8.76 3.24 -11.51
C ASN A 44 7.34 3.83 -11.36
N CYS A 45 7.04 4.35 -10.18
CA CYS A 45 5.77 4.99 -9.88
C CYS A 45 5.84 6.48 -10.27
N PRO A 46 4.88 6.99 -11.05
CA PRO A 46 4.85 8.41 -11.39
C PRO A 46 4.72 9.26 -10.11
N PRO A 47 5.47 10.37 -10.01
CA PRO A 47 5.37 11.27 -8.87
C PRO A 47 3.94 11.84 -8.76
N SER A 48 3.52 12.19 -7.56
CA SER A 48 2.21 12.81 -7.29
C SER A 48 0.99 12.02 -7.79
N SER A 49 1.09 10.68 -7.84
CA SER A 49 0.01 9.80 -8.30
C SER A 49 -0.62 8.99 -7.16
N PRO A 50 -1.41 9.62 -6.26
CA PRO A 50 -2.05 8.92 -5.14
C PRO A 50 -3.03 7.84 -5.62
N ASP A 51 -3.66 8.05 -6.77
CA ASP A 51 -4.60 7.13 -7.42
C ASP A 51 -3.96 5.77 -7.72
N LEU A 52 -2.67 5.79 -8.05
CA LEU A 52 -1.87 4.61 -8.34
C LEU A 52 -1.26 4.00 -7.08
N ASN A 53 -1.02 4.78 -6.02
CA ASN A 53 -0.41 4.25 -4.80
C ASN A 53 -1.41 3.43 -3.96
N THR A 54 -1.28 2.10 -4.00
CA THR A 54 -2.14 1.16 -3.27
C THR A 54 -2.06 1.34 -1.75
N SER A 55 -0.91 1.74 -1.21
CA SER A 55 -0.75 1.99 0.23
C SER A 55 -1.53 3.21 0.72
N LYS A 56 -1.66 4.26 -0.10
CA LYS A 56 -2.49 5.44 0.22
C LYS A 56 -3.96 5.09 0.32
N ASN A 57 -4.45 4.21 -0.55
CA ASN A 57 -5.81 3.71 -0.52
C ASN A 57 -6.08 2.91 0.76
N LEU A 58 -5.17 1.99 1.11
CA LEU A 58 -5.26 1.22 2.35
C LEU A 58 -5.28 2.12 3.58
N LEU A 59 -4.36 3.07 3.68
CA LEU A 59 -4.28 4.01 4.80
C LEU A 59 -5.55 4.87 4.91
N PHE A 60 -6.10 5.34 3.79
CA PHE A 60 -7.36 6.08 3.77
C PHE A 60 -8.52 5.25 4.32
N LYS A 61 -8.64 3.99 3.87
CA LYS A 61 -9.65 3.05 4.35
C LYS A 61 -9.51 2.79 5.85
N MET A 62 -8.31 2.44 6.30
CA MET A 62 -8.04 2.19 7.72
C MET A 62 -8.35 3.43 8.57
N LYS A 63 -7.91 4.61 8.14
CA LYS A 63 -8.20 5.87 8.82
C LYS A 63 -9.71 6.11 8.97
N ASN A 64 -10.49 5.86 7.92
CA ASN A 64 -11.95 6.02 7.97
C ASN A 64 -12.61 5.04 8.95
N ILE A 65 -12.18 3.78 8.95
CA ILE A 65 -12.69 2.76 9.88
C ILE A 65 -12.34 3.14 11.32
N VAL A 66 -11.07 3.45 11.60
CA VAL A 66 -10.60 3.86 12.94
C VAL A 66 -11.37 5.09 13.43
N THR A 67 -11.53 6.10 12.58
CA THR A 67 -12.20 7.35 12.94
C THR A 67 -13.69 7.12 13.22
N ARG A 68 -14.38 6.30 12.41
CA ARG A 68 -15.83 6.08 12.54
C ARG A 68 -16.20 5.12 13.65
N LEU A 69 -15.46 4.02 13.81
CA LEU A 69 -15.82 2.96 14.75
C LEU A 69 -15.23 3.17 16.14
N PHE A 70 -13.98 3.64 16.23
CA PHE A 70 -13.26 3.75 17.50
C PHE A 70 -13.21 5.19 18.02
N ASN A 71 -13.18 6.18 17.11
CA ASN A 71 -13.11 7.62 17.43
C ASN A 71 -12.11 7.95 18.57
N PRO A 72 -10.86 7.48 18.49
CA PRO A 72 -9.90 7.56 19.60
C PRO A 72 -9.56 9.02 19.93
N LYS A 73 -9.47 9.33 21.22
CA LYS A 73 -9.15 10.68 21.75
C LYS A 73 -7.77 10.78 22.40
N ALA A 74 -7.03 9.68 22.41
CA ALA A 74 -5.68 9.60 22.95
C ALA A 74 -4.80 8.73 22.04
N MET A 75 -3.49 8.98 22.07
CA MET A 75 -2.54 8.33 21.16
C MET A 75 -2.41 6.82 21.40
N ASP A 76 -2.44 6.39 22.66
CA ASP A 76 -2.45 4.97 23.04
C ASP A 76 -3.68 4.24 22.48
N LYS A 77 -4.86 4.88 22.54
CA LYS A 77 -6.10 4.34 21.99
C LYS A 77 -6.08 4.32 20.46
N LEU A 78 -5.47 5.32 19.84
CA LEU A 78 -5.30 5.34 18.39
C LEU A 78 -4.40 4.20 17.91
N ALA A 79 -3.26 4.00 18.56
CA ALA A 79 -2.34 2.90 18.24
C ALA A 79 -3.03 1.55 18.39
N ALA A 80 -3.66 1.29 19.54
CA ALA A 80 -4.38 0.05 19.79
C ALA A 80 -5.51 -0.22 18.79
N ALA A 81 -6.22 0.82 18.34
CA ALA A 81 -7.27 0.69 17.33
C ALA A 81 -6.71 0.38 15.93
N ILE A 82 -5.56 0.95 15.57
CA ILE A 82 -4.87 0.66 14.31
C ILE A 82 -4.37 -0.79 14.32
N ASP A 83 -3.73 -1.23 15.40
CA ASP A 83 -3.20 -2.59 15.54
C ASP A 83 -4.34 -3.62 15.47
N ALA A 84 -5.42 -3.40 16.22
CA ALA A 84 -6.59 -4.29 16.19
C ALA A 84 -7.23 -4.36 14.81
N LEU A 85 -7.35 -3.22 14.11
CA LEU A 85 -7.87 -3.19 12.75
C LEU A 85 -6.94 -3.89 11.76
N TRP A 86 -5.63 -3.73 11.91
CA TRP A 86 -4.66 -4.35 11.02
C TRP A 86 -4.72 -5.88 11.10
N GLU A 87 -4.78 -6.43 12.32
CA GLU A 87 -4.89 -7.87 12.55
C GLU A 87 -6.23 -8.44 12.06
N ASP A 88 -7.31 -7.66 12.14
CA ASP A 88 -8.63 -8.09 11.69
C ASP A 88 -8.83 -7.89 10.18
N LEU A 89 -7.98 -7.09 9.51
CA LEU A 89 -8.16 -6.72 8.11
C LEU A 89 -8.06 -7.98 7.22
N PRO A 90 -9.15 -8.36 6.53
CA PRO A 90 -9.10 -9.54 5.68
C PRO A 90 -8.08 -9.42 4.55
N PHE A 91 -7.30 -10.48 4.34
CA PHE A 91 -6.27 -10.54 3.30
C PHE A 91 -6.82 -10.23 1.89
N TYR A 92 -8.07 -10.60 1.61
CA TYR A 92 -8.70 -10.33 0.31
C TYR A 92 -8.80 -8.83 -0.01
N HIS A 93 -8.85 -7.93 1.00
CA HIS A 93 -8.81 -6.49 0.74
C HIS A 93 -7.45 -6.04 0.21
N LEU A 94 -6.36 -6.58 0.76
CA LEU A 94 -5.01 -6.29 0.29
C LEU A 94 -4.82 -6.82 -1.14
N GLU A 95 -5.29 -8.04 -1.40
CA GLU A 95 -5.26 -8.64 -2.73
C GLU A 95 -6.06 -7.82 -3.74
N ALA A 96 -7.29 -7.41 -3.41
CA ALA A 96 -8.12 -6.59 -4.29
C ALA A 96 -7.45 -5.24 -4.64
N LEU A 97 -6.82 -4.59 -3.65
CA LEU A 97 -6.07 -3.35 -3.88
C LEU A 97 -4.90 -3.56 -4.84
N LEU A 98 -4.11 -4.63 -4.65
CA LEU A 98 -2.99 -4.97 -5.53
C LEU A 98 -3.47 -5.33 -6.95
N GLN A 99 -4.51 -6.14 -7.07
CA GLN A 99 -5.10 -6.53 -8.35
C GLN A 99 -5.75 -5.35 -9.09
N SER A 100 -6.13 -4.28 -8.37
CA SER A 100 -6.67 -3.07 -8.99
C SER A 100 -5.60 -2.24 -9.68
N PHE A 101 -4.33 -2.33 -9.27
CA PHE A 101 -3.25 -1.48 -9.78
C PHE A 101 -3.10 -1.52 -11.32
N PRO A 102 -3.04 -2.70 -11.99
CA PRO A 102 -2.97 -2.78 -13.45
C PRO A 102 -4.18 -2.15 -14.16
N ARG A 103 -5.36 -2.10 -13.52
CA ARG A 103 -6.56 -1.49 -14.10
C ARG A 103 -6.56 0.03 -14.01
N ARG A 104 -5.83 0.61 -13.06
CA ARG A 104 -5.74 2.06 -12.85
C ARG A 104 -4.75 2.72 -13.80
N MET A 105 -3.70 2.01 -14.18
CA MET A 105 -2.64 2.50 -15.07
C MET A 105 -3.17 3.03 -16.42
N PRO A 106 -4.02 2.29 -17.18
CA PRO A 106 -4.59 2.80 -18.43
C PRO A 106 -5.42 4.07 -18.24
N VAL A 107 -6.16 4.18 -17.13
CA VAL A 107 -6.99 5.37 -16.88
C VAL A 107 -6.14 6.61 -16.65
N VAL A 108 -5.00 6.52 -15.94
CA VAL A 108 -4.08 7.66 -15.83
C VAL A 108 -3.52 8.07 -17.19
N VAL A 109 -3.26 7.10 -18.08
CA VAL A 109 -2.81 7.36 -19.46
C VAL A 109 -3.91 8.04 -20.28
N ASP A 110 -5.15 7.56 -20.20
CA ASP A 110 -6.31 8.14 -20.91
C ASP A 110 -6.58 9.58 -20.47
N TYR A 111 -6.33 9.88 -19.20
CA TYR A 111 -6.42 11.23 -18.62
C TYR A 111 -5.16 12.07 -18.87
N ASN A 112 -4.21 11.58 -19.68
CA ASN A 112 -2.96 12.25 -20.03
C ASN A 112 -2.16 12.71 -18.79
N GLY A 113 -2.15 11.87 -17.75
CA GLY A 113 -1.50 12.16 -16.47
C GLY A 113 -2.28 13.07 -15.53
N ALA A 114 -3.49 13.50 -15.89
CA ALA A 114 -4.37 14.23 -14.98
C ALA A 114 -4.93 13.32 -13.88
N PRO A 115 -5.35 13.88 -12.73
CA PRO A 115 -5.98 13.10 -11.66
C PRO A 115 -7.16 12.29 -12.18
N SER A 116 -7.19 11.03 -11.78
CA SER A 116 -8.23 10.06 -12.13
C SER A 116 -9.05 9.76 -10.88
N CYS A 117 -10.36 9.59 -11.01
CA CYS A 117 -11.21 9.30 -9.86
C CYS A 117 -11.05 7.83 -9.41
N TRP A 118 -9.96 7.50 -8.73
CA TRP A 118 -9.74 6.18 -8.12
C TRP A 118 -9.68 6.28 -6.59
N TYR A 119 -10.85 6.48 -5.99
CA TYR A 119 -11.12 6.09 -4.60
C TYR A 119 -12.17 4.98 -4.62
N GLU A 120 -12.28 4.17 -3.57
CA GLU A 120 -13.37 3.16 -3.43
C GLU A 120 -14.78 3.76 -3.65
N ALA A 121 -14.94 5.09 -3.57
CA ALA A 121 -16.16 5.82 -3.92
C ALA A 121 -16.48 5.89 -5.43
N CYS A 122 -15.58 5.39 -6.29
CA CYS A 122 -15.68 5.40 -7.75
C CYS A 122 -15.59 4.00 -8.36
N GLU A 123 -15.52 2.95 -7.55
CA GLU A 123 -15.77 1.58 -8.04
C GLU A 123 -17.28 1.41 -8.29
N PRO A 124 -17.70 0.90 -9.47
CA PRO A 124 -19.11 0.67 -9.79
C PRO A 124 -19.75 -0.44 -8.93
#